data_AF-A0A2T7VMD3-F1
#
_entry.id   AF-A0A2T7VMD3-F1
#
_cell.length_a   1.000
_cell.length_b   1.000
_cell.length_c   1.000
_cell.angle_alpha   90.00
_cell.angle_beta   90.00
_cell.angle_gamma   90.00
#
_symmetry.space_group_name_H-M   'P 1'
#
loop_
_entity.id
_entity.type
_entity.pdbx_description
1 polymer ?
#
loop_
_entity_poly.entity_id
_entity_poly.type
_entity_poly.pdbx_seq_one_letter_code
_entity_poly.pdbx_strand_id
1 'polypeptide(L)' 'MTVGRDYMLKKTIGPSTPKYVFDTKVVPGLVNLAGGVEVALDRAAVRLGQRPAVLVAGAGGAVALLMAGLWRFGLQRS' A
#
# COMPACT_ATOMS: atom_id res chain seq x y z
N MET A 1 -3.19 -29.15 -34.67
CA MET A 1 -4.39 -28.61 -34.01
C MET A 1 -4.21 -27.09 -33.90
N THR A 2 -4.67 -26.36 -34.91
CA THR A 2 -4.67 -24.89 -34.90
C THR A 2 -5.89 -24.43 -34.14
N VAL A 3 -5.69 -23.92 -32.94
CA VAL A 3 -6.74 -23.22 -32.20
C VAL A 3 -7.14 -22.02 -33.09
N GLY A 4 -8.41 -21.88 -33.48
CA GLY A 4 -8.91 -20.83 -34.41
C GLY A 4 -9.54 -19.63 -33.67
N ARG A 5 -9.27 -18.38 -34.09
CA ARG A 5 -9.53 -17.09 -33.37
C ARG A 5 -10.75 -16.98 -32.44
N ASP A 6 -11.78 -17.76 -32.69
CA ASP A 6 -12.99 -18.01 -31.91
C ASP A 6 -12.72 -18.35 -30.42
N TYR A 7 -11.55 -18.90 -30.06
CA TYR A 7 -11.13 -19.09 -28.65
C TYR A 7 -10.57 -17.82 -27.98
N MET A 8 -10.30 -16.75 -28.73
CA MET A 8 -9.79 -15.51 -28.14
C MET A 8 -10.95 -14.69 -27.58
N LEU A 9 -10.92 -14.46 -26.26
CA LEU A 9 -11.83 -13.54 -25.58
C LEU A 9 -11.84 -12.19 -26.32
N LYS A 10 -13.05 -11.75 -26.69
CA LYS A 10 -13.25 -10.50 -27.43
C LYS A 10 -12.71 -9.34 -26.58
N LYS A 11 -11.67 -8.66 -27.07
CA LYS A 11 -11.03 -7.56 -26.34
C LYS A 11 -11.99 -6.37 -26.28
N THR A 12 -12.27 -5.88 -25.08
CA THR A 12 -13.09 -4.69 -24.88
C THR A 12 -12.34 -3.44 -25.36
N ILE A 13 -13.08 -2.42 -25.79
CA ILE A 13 -12.53 -1.18 -26.39
C ILE A 13 -11.70 -0.36 -25.38
N GLY A 14 -11.83 -0.65 -24.08
CA GLY A 14 -11.02 -0.01 -23.02
C GLY A 14 -11.03 -0.77 -21.70
N PRO A 15 -10.27 -0.28 -20.69
CA PRO A 15 -10.28 -0.83 -19.34
C PRO A 15 -11.64 -0.60 -18.68
N SER A 16 -12.03 -1.53 -17.81
CA SER A 16 -13.19 -1.30 -16.94
C SER A 16 -12.95 -0.11 -16.02
N THR A 17 -14.01 0.58 -15.60
CA THR A 17 -13.92 1.73 -14.68
C THR A 17 -13.09 1.43 -13.42
N PRO A 18 -13.25 0.27 -12.75
CA PRO A 18 -12.40 -0.06 -11.61
C PRO A 18 -10.92 -0.14 -11.98
N LYS A 19 -10.59 -0.80 -13.10
CA LYS A 19 -9.21 -0.94 -13.56
C LYS A 19 -8.58 0.41 -13.86
N TYR A 20 -9.31 1.28 -14.55
CA TYR A 20 -8.86 2.62 -14.85
C TYR A 20 -8.55 3.41 -13.57
N VAL A 21 -9.45 3.39 -12.58
CA VAL A 21 -9.26 4.11 -11.31
C VAL A 21 -8.07 3.57 -10.53
N PHE A 22 -7.93 2.25 -10.43
CA PHE A 22 -6.81 1.64 -9.73
C PHE A 22 -5.47 2.03 -10.38
N ASP A 23 -5.35 1.86 -11.69
CA ASP A 23 -4.09 2.05 -12.41
C ASP A 23 -3.68 3.55 -12.48
N THR A 24 -4.65 4.48 -12.48
CA THR A 24 -4.35 5.91 -12.66
C THR A 24 -4.32 6.73 -11.37
N LYS A 25 -5.03 6.31 -10.33
CA LYS A 25 -5.16 7.10 -9.09
C LYS A 25 -4.59 6.36 -7.89
N VAL A 26 -5.04 5.13 -7.68
CA VAL A 26 -4.70 4.37 -6.46
C VAL A 26 -3.23 3.99 -6.49
N VAL A 27 -2.78 3.35 -7.56
CA VAL A 27 -1.39 2.86 -7.66
C VAL A 27 -0.39 4.03 -7.62
N PRO A 28 -0.52 5.09 -8.45
CA PRO A 28 0.43 6.21 -8.38
C PRO A 28 0.39 6.93 -7.04
N GLY A 29 -0.80 7.08 -6.43
CA GLY A 29 -0.94 7.69 -5.11
C GLY A 29 -0.19 6.92 -4.03
N LEU A 30 -0.34 5.59 -3.99
CA LEU A 30 0.36 4.74 -3.03
C LEU A 30 1.87 4.74 -3.25
N VAL A 31 2.33 4.67 -4.50
CA VAL A 31 3.77 4.69 -4.83
C VAL A 31 4.40 6.02 -4.42
N ASN A 32 3.76 7.15 -4.73
CA ASN A 32 4.25 8.46 -4.34
C ASN A 32 4.28 8.64 -2.82
N LEU A 33 3.26 8.13 -2.13
CA LEU A 33 3.22 8.16 -0.67
C LEU A 33 4.37 7.33 -0.07
N ALA A 34 4.59 6.11 -0.55
CA ALA A 34 5.66 5.24 -0.09
C ALA A 34 7.04 5.91 -0.27
N GLY A 35 7.32 6.45 -1.46
CA GLY A 35 8.56 7.18 -1.71
C GLY A 35 8.72 8.43 -0.83
N GLY A 36 7.62 9.15 -0.56
CA GLY A 36 7.62 10.28 0.37
C GLY A 36 7.98 9.87 1.80
N VAL A 37 7.47 8.72 2.26
CA VAL A 37 7.80 8.15 3.58
C VAL A 37 9.27 7.77 3.66
N GLU A 38 9.83 7.15 2.62
CA GLU A 38 11.27 6.81 2.56
C GLU A 38 12.15 8.06 2.73
N VAL A 39 11.86 9.12 1.97
CA VAL A 39 12.61 10.40 2.06
C VAL A 39 12.48 11.03 3.45
N ALA A 40 11.27 10.99 4.04
CA ALA A 40 11.05 11.52 5.39
C ALA A 40 11.82 10.71 6.44
N LEU A 41 11.85 9.38 6.29
CA LEU A 41 12.56 8.46 7.18
C LEU A 41 14.06 8.70 7.13
N ASP A 42 14.64 8.83 5.94
CA ASP A 42 16.07 9.12 5.79
C ASP A 42 16.45 10.46 6.42
N ARG A 43 15.63 11.50 6.21
CA ARG A 43 15.84 12.80 6.86
C ARG A 43 15.73 12.71 8.38
N ALA A 44 14.78 11.94 8.89
CA ALA A 44 14.61 11.73 10.33
C ALA A 44 15.79 10.94 10.92
N ALA A 45 16.27 9.91 10.22
CA ALA A 45 17.42 9.11 10.60
C ALA A 45 18.67 9.98 10.74
N VAL A 46 18.95 10.83 9.74
CA VAL A 46 20.06 11.79 9.79
C VAL A 46 19.92 12.76 10.95
N ARG A 47 18.73 13.34 11.17
CA ARG A 47 18.48 14.31 12.25
C ARG A 47 18.61 13.70 13.64
N LEU A 48 18.20 12.46 13.80
CA LEU A 48 18.17 11.77 15.09
C LEU A 48 19.45 10.96 15.37
N GLY A 49 20.38 10.86 14.40
CA GLY A 49 21.56 10.01 14.51
C GLY A 49 21.22 8.52 14.64
N GLN A 50 20.03 8.12 14.16
CA GLN A 50 19.50 6.77 14.29
C GLN A 50 19.51 6.06 12.94
N ARG A 51 19.54 4.72 12.95
CA ARG A 51 19.40 3.94 11.71
C ARG A 51 17.94 3.99 11.23
N PRO A 52 17.66 4.15 9.92
CA PRO A 52 16.30 4.15 9.39
C PRO A 52 15.48 2.93 9.81
N ALA A 53 16.12 1.75 9.89
CA ALA A 53 15.49 0.52 10.35
C ALA A 53 14.91 0.60 11.77
N VAL A 54 15.54 1.36 12.68
CA VAL A 54 15.05 1.55 14.06
C VAL A 54 13.78 2.40 14.05
N LEU A 55 13.74 3.43 13.21
CA LEU A 55 12.57 4.29 13.05
C LEU A 55 11.39 3.52 12.45
N VAL A 56 11.63 2.67 11.45
CA VAL A 56 10.61 1.79 10.87
C VAL A 56 10.09 0.79 11.90
N ALA A 57 10.98 0.15 12.66
CA ALA A 57 10.58 -0.79 13.69
C ALA A 57 9.74 -0.11 14.79
N GLY A 58 10.14 1.09 15.23
CA GLY A 58 9.38 1.87 16.20
C GLY A 58 8.00 2.29 15.68
N ALA A 59 7.93 2.82 14.46
CA ALA A 59 6.66 3.19 13.84
C ALA A 59 5.74 1.97 13.64
N GLY A 60 6.29 0.87 13.12
CA GLY A 60 5.57 -0.38 12.93
C GLY A 60 5.04 -0.96 14.25
N GLY A 61 5.86 -0.93 15.30
CA GLY A 61 5.47 -1.36 16.65
C GLY A 61 4.33 -0.51 17.22
N ALA A 62 4.40 0.82 17.08
CA ALA A 62 3.35 1.73 17.53
C ALA A 62 2.02 1.45 16.81
N VAL A 63 2.05 1.25 15.49
CA VAL A 63 0.86 0.90 14.70
C VAL A 63 0.28 -0.44 15.14
N ALA A 64 1.12 -1.47 15.33
CA ALA A 64 0.68 -2.78 15.78
C ALA A 64 0.01 -2.72 17.17
N LEU A 65 0.58 -1.97 18.10
CA LEU A 65 -0.01 -1.76 19.44
C LEU A 65 -1.35 -1.03 19.37
N LEU A 66 -1.46 -0.01 18.49
CA LEU A 66 -2.70 0.74 18.31
C LEU A 66 -3.80 -0.16 17.75
N MET A 67 -3.48 -0.99 16.75
CA MET A 67 -4.41 -1.97 16.19
C MET A 67 -4.82 -3.03 17.22
N ALA A 68 -3.87 -3.56 17.98
CA ALA A 68 -4.14 -4.51 19.06
C ALA A 68 -5.04 -3.90 20.15
N GLY A 69 -4.82 -2.62 20.49
CA GLY A 69 -5.65 -1.87 21.42
C GLY A 69 -7.08 -1.72 20.89
N LEU A 70 -7.24 -1.24 19.65
CA LEU A 70 -8.56 -1.09 19.02
C LEU A 70 -9.31 -2.41 18.94
N TRP A 71 -8.63 -3.50 18.58
CA TRP A 71 -9.21 -4.85 18.58
C TRP A 71 -9.70 -5.24 19.97
N ARG A 72 -8.85 -5.05 20.99
CA ARG A 72 -9.17 -5.42 22.38
C ARG A 72 -10.33 -4.61 22.95
N PHE A 73 -10.38 -3.30 22.69
CA PHE A 73 -11.47 -2.44 23.15
C PHE A 73 -12.74 -2.57 22.30
N GLY A 74 -12.62 -2.90 21.02
CA GLY A 74 -13.74 -3.12 20.10
C GLY A 74 -14.52 -4.41 20.40
N LEU A 75 -13.82 -5.50 20.75
CA LEU A 75 -14.48 -6.76 21.13
C LEU A 75 -15.17 -6.72 22.49
N GLN A 76 -14.77 -5.86 23.43
CA GLN A 76 -15.41 -5.78 24.75
C GLN A 76 -16.72 -4.98 24.74
N ARG A 77 -17.07 -4.33 23.62
CA ARG A 77 -18.29 -3.53 23.47
C ARG A 77 -19.38 -4.19 22.61
N SER A 78 -19.14 -5.38 22.08
CA SER A 78 -20.12 -6.19 21.33
C SER A 78 -20.57 -7.39 22.15
#